data_AF-A0A956HLB4-F1
#
_entry.id   AF-A0A956HLB4-F1
#
_cell.length_a   1.000
_cell.length_b   1.000
_cell.length_c   1.000
_cell.angle_alpha   90.00
_cell.angle_beta   90.00
_cell.angle_gamma   90.00
#
_symmetry.space_group_name_H-M   'P 1'
#
loop_
_entity.id
_entity.type
_entity.pdbx_description
1 polymer ?
#
loop_
_entity_poly.entity_id
_entity_poly.type
_entity_poly.pdbx_seq_one_letter_code
_entity_poly.pdbx_strand_id
1 'polypeptide(L)'
;GEATVENNRWPFVVKVLRDKVRVLHVAGRPDWDVRALRTLLRKDPNVELLSYYILRSHEDSTRERSDARLSLIAFPTAELFEAELGSFDLVVLHNFDAAHHDVGRYLDNIARYVAEGGALVVIGGDLGLATGDYANRPLAAIMPVDIERPTGLSTDGLRPQLTEAGHRHPATARLSSAGLDGWSGLPTLDSYNPVTIADDAAEIGAEILMTRADGAPVLVVAEPGPGRVMVLATGATWRMGFAEDLPLFEGARPYDLLWLGAIRWLLRDAANERLTLETDRPAYRVDEPVTLRASTLSPSYAPEQDVTVDWSLSALGDESRKELRRGTWVTDALGRAHETLEPLPSGAYEAVATRPHDGEPRPDAAAEPEPDDERDGPHARRVFLVRDAGRELAHVDADPGTKLLDRLARETGGIHLSARAGESLPDEPPARPRGDAGDLHIDSRRKLPLWSGLPALLLVLGGLCGEWLVRRRNGLV
;
A
#
# COMPACT_ATOMS: atom_id res chain seq x y z
N GLY A 1 13.88 40.09 9.98
CA GLY A 1 14.26 38.69 10.21
C GLY A 1 13.05 38.00 10.78
N GLU A 2 12.78 36.79 10.31
CA GLU A 2 11.68 35.96 10.78
C GLU A 2 11.92 35.54 12.24
N ALA A 3 10.87 35.53 13.06
CA ALA A 3 10.99 35.31 14.50
C ALA A 3 11.21 33.84 14.87
N THR A 4 10.73 32.91 14.04
CA THR A 4 10.87 31.47 14.24
C THR A 4 11.16 30.79 12.91
N VAL A 5 12.27 30.05 12.83
CA VAL A 5 12.64 29.25 11.65
C VAL A 5 11.99 27.86 11.67
N GLU A 6 11.44 27.45 12.82
CA GLU A 6 10.80 26.15 13.04
C GLU A 6 9.51 25.98 12.24
N ASN A 7 8.84 27.08 11.87
CA ASN A 7 7.61 27.06 11.05
C ASN A 7 7.87 27.03 9.53
N ASN A 8 9.13 26.98 9.10
CA ASN A 8 9.47 27.00 7.67
C ASN A 8 9.50 25.61 7.02
N ARG A 9 9.08 24.57 7.75
CA ARG A 9 9.05 23.17 7.28
C ARG A 9 7.76 22.50 7.75
N TRP A 10 7.14 21.72 6.86
CA TRP A 10 5.90 20.99 7.17
C TRP A 10 6.02 19.50 6.80
N PRO A 11 6.08 18.58 7.78
CA PRO A 11 6.13 17.16 7.51
C PRO A 11 4.74 16.60 7.16
N PHE A 12 4.66 15.82 6.08
CA PHE A 12 3.46 15.10 5.65
C PHE A 12 3.83 13.67 5.22
N VAL A 13 2.90 12.74 5.39
CA VAL A 13 3.08 11.35 4.95
C VAL A 13 2.50 11.22 3.55
N VAL A 14 3.32 10.77 2.60
CA VAL A 14 2.86 10.40 1.27
C VAL A 14 2.65 8.89 1.23
N LYS A 15 1.43 8.44 0.92
CA LYS A 15 1.19 7.05 0.58
C LYS A 15 1.54 6.88 -0.90
N VAL A 16 2.68 6.26 -1.17
CA VAL A 16 3.03 5.83 -2.53
C VAL A 16 2.16 4.61 -2.86
N LEU A 17 1.32 4.75 -3.87
CA LEU A 17 0.55 3.63 -4.42
C LEU A 17 1.47 2.84 -5.35
N ARG A 18 1.31 1.50 -5.38
CA ARG A 18 2.06 0.66 -6.30
C ARG A 18 1.81 1.08 -7.75
N ASP A 19 2.81 0.81 -8.59
CA ASP A 19 2.65 0.84 -10.04
C ASP A 19 1.59 -0.20 -10.48
N LYS A 20 1.26 -0.20 -11.76
CA LYS A 20 0.34 -1.20 -12.32
C LYS A 20 0.84 -2.61 -12.04
N VAL A 21 -0.07 -3.46 -11.58
CA VAL A 21 0.18 -4.89 -11.35
C VAL A 21 0.34 -5.57 -12.70
N ARG A 22 1.49 -6.21 -12.93
CA ARG A 22 1.79 -6.96 -14.13
C ARG A 22 1.40 -8.43 -13.94
N VAL A 23 0.44 -8.89 -14.75
CA VAL A 23 -0.09 -10.26 -14.67
C VAL A 23 0.23 -11.02 -15.95
N LEU A 24 0.96 -12.12 -15.82
CA LEU A 24 1.15 -13.11 -16.89
C LEU A 24 0.08 -14.20 -16.77
N HIS A 25 -0.82 -14.29 -17.74
CA HIS A 25 -1.87 -15.31 -17.78
C HIS A 25 -1.65 -16.24 -18.97
N VAL A 26 -1.19 -17.46 -18.70
CA VAL A 26 -0.94 -18.49 -19.71
C VAL A 26 -2.04 -19.55 -19.60
N ALA A 27 -2.82 -19.70 -20.66
CA ALA A 27 -3.89 -20.67 -20.75
C ALA A 27 -3.57 -21.75 -21.78
N GLY A 28 -3.76 -23.02 -21.41
CA GLY A 28 -3.57 -24.14 -22.33
C GLY A 28 -4.59 -24.18 -23.46
N ARG A 29 -5.81 -23.66 -23.23
CA ARG A 29 -6.83 -23.49 -24.28
C ARG A 29 -7.82 -22.38 -23.94
N PRO A 30 -8.59 -21.88 -24.91
CA PRO A 30 -9.71 -21.00 -24.62
C PRO A 30 -10.85 -21.78 -23.96
N ASP A 31 -11.30 -21.31 -22.80
CA ASP A 31 -12.54 -21.76 -22.16
C ASP A 31 -13.28 -20.59 -21.47
N TRP A 32 -14.42 -20.90 -20.86
CA TRP A 32 -15.27 -19.91 -20.19
C TRP A 32 -14.61 -19.30 -18.95
N ASP A 33 -13.79 -20.05 -18.22
CA ASP A 33 -13.10 -19.58 -17.02
C ASP A 33 -11.94 -18.66 -17.38
N VAL A 34 -11.18 -19.02 -18.41
CA VAL A 34 -10.14 -18.16 -18.97
C VAL A 34 -10.75 -16.84 -19.47
N ARG A 35 -11.91 -16.89 -20.14
CA ARG A 35 -12.64 -15.68 -20.56
C ARG A 35 -13.10 -14.84 -19.36
N ALA A 36 -13.66 -15.48 -18.33
CA ALA A 36 -14.17 -14.79 -17.14
C ALA A 36 -13.03 -14.08 -16.40
N LEU A 37 -11.92 -14.78 -16.14
CA LEU A 37 -10.76 -14.23 -15.43
C LEU A 37 -10.13 -13.07 -16.21
N ARG A 38 -9.90 -13.26 -17.51
CA ARG A 38 -9.37 -12.20 -18.38
C ARG A 38 -10.29 -10.97 -18.40
N THR A 39 -11.61 -11.18 -18.43
CA THR A 39 -12.58 -10.08 -18.43
C THR A 39 -12.52 -9.31 -17.12
N LEU A 40 -12.41 -10.01 -15.99
CA LEU A 40 -12.26 -9.40 -14.67
C LEU A 40 -10.96 -8.61 -14.56
N LEU A 41 -9.82 -9.21 -14.90
CA LEU A 41 -8.50 -8.57 -14.81
C LEU A 41 -8.40 -7.34 -15.72
N ARG A 42 -8.88 -7.43 -16.96
CA ARG A 42 -8.85 -6.30 -17.91
C ARG A 42 -9.77 -5.14 -17.52
N LYS A 43 -10.73 -5.37 -16.63
CA LYS A 43 -11.64 -4.32 -16.14
C LYS A 43 -10.94 -3.37 -15.17
N ASP A 44 -9.88 -3.81 -14.51
CA ASP A 44 -9.11 -2.98 -13.56
C ASP A 44 -8.06 -2.14 -14.32
N PRO A 45 -8.10 -0.80 -14.24
CA PRO A 45 -7.10 0.06 -14.91
C PRO A 45 -5.69 -0.05 -14.31
N ASN A 46 -5.56 -0.62 -13.11
CA ASN A 46 -4.28 -0.83 -12.44
C ASN A 46 -3.64 -2.19 -12.79
N VAL A 47 -4.25 -2.98 -13.69
CA VAL A 47 -3.71 -4.28 -14.10
C VAL A 47 -3.20 -4.19 -15.54
N GLU A 48 -1.92 -4.50 -15.72
CA GLU A 48 -1.32 -4.78 -17.02
C GLU A 48 -1.33 -6.28 -17.28
N LEU A 49 -2.25 -6.73 -18.14
CA LEU A 49 -2.48 -8.15 -18.41
C LEU A 49 -1.82 -8.60 -19.72
N LEU A 50 -0.80 -9.45 -19.61
CA LEU A 50 -0.26 -10.22 -20.72
C LEU A 50 -0.90 -11.60 -20.70
N SER A 51 -1.75 -11.89 -21.69
CA SER A 51 -2.55 -13.13 -21.72
C SER A 51 -2.30 -13.90 -23.01
N TYR A 52 -1.83 -15.15 -22.87
CA TYR A 52 -1.53 -16.06 -23.95
C TYR A 52 -2.49 -17.26 -23.92
N TYR A 53 -3.01 -17.62 -25.09
CA TYR A 53 -3.77 -18.84 -25.31
C TYR A 53 -2.98 -19.69 -26.28
N ILE A 54 -2.53 -20.85 -25.83
CA ILE A 54 -1.65 -21.65 -26.66
C ILE A 54 -2.52 -22.59 -27.51
N LEU A 55 -2.82 -22.14 -28.72
CA LEU A 55 -3.65 -22.89 -29.67
C LEU A 55 -2.88 -23.99 -30.42
N ARG A 56 -1.56 -24.12 -30.19
CA ARG A 56 -0.67 -25.04 -30.91
C ARG A 56 0.36 -25.67 -29.97
N SER A 57 0.64 -26.96 -30.16
CA SER A 57 1.75 -27.65 -29.48
C SER A 57 3.07 -27.42 -30.25
N HIS A 58 4.21 -27.78 -29.64
CA HIS A 58 5.53 -27.70 -30.30
C HIS A 58 5.62 -28.53 -31.60
N GLU A 59 4.81 -29.59 -31.75
CA GLU A 59 4.77 -30.36 -33.00
C GLU A 59 4.15 -29.59 -34.17
N ASP A 60 3.27 -28.62 -33.90
CA ASP A 60 2.61 -27.84 -34.94
C ASP A 60 3.46 -26.66 -35.43
N SER A 61 4.36 -26.14 -34.58
CA SER A 61 5.30 -25.08 -34.96
C SER A 61 6.45 -25.61 -35.82
N THR A 62 6.92 -26.84 -35.57
CA THR A 62 7.98 -27.50 -36.37
C THR A 62 7.53 -27.92 -37.78
N ARG A 63 6.21 -27.97 -38.04
CA ARG A 63 5.62 -28.35 -39.35
C ARG A 63 5.39 -27.15 -40.29
N GLU A 64 5.69 -25.91 -39.88
CA GLU A 64 5.49 -24.73 -40.73
C GLU A 64 6.54 -24.64 -41.85
N ARG A 65 6.06 -24.60 -43.11
CA ARG A 65 6.82 -24.04 -44.23
C ARG A 65 6.80 -22.52 -44.10
N SER A 66 7.91 -21.87 -44.46
CA SER A 66 8.10 -20.41 -44.36
C SER A 66 7.16 -19.56 -45.23
N ASP A 67 6.16 -20.15 -45.89
CA ASP A 67 5.24 -19.51 -46.84
C ASP A 67 3.78 -19.40 -46.33
N ALA A 68 3.47 -19.90 -45.14
CA ALA A 68 2.15 -19.81 -44.53
C ALA A 68 1.84 -18.38 -44.03
N ARG A 69 1.03 -17.62 -44.78
CA ARG A 69 0.64 -16.22 -44.48
C ARG A 69 -0.29 -16.03 -43.27
N LEU A 70 -0.55 -17.08 -42.50
CA LEU A 70 -1.36 -17.08 -41.26
C LEU A 70 -0.52 -17.59 -40.07
N SER A 71 0.79 -17.32 -40.08
CA SER A 71 1.69 -17.69 -38.97
C SER A 71 1.30 -16.92 -37.72
N LEU A 72 0.87 -17.65 -36.68
CA LEU A 72 0.78 -17.09 -35.34
C LEU A 72 2.21 -16.92 -34.82
N ILE A 73 2.49 -15.80 -34.16
CA ILE A 73 3.76 -15.59 -33.44
C ILE A 73 3.96 -16.76 -32.48
N ALA A 74 5.13 -17.41 -32.55
CA ALA A 74 5.48 -18.50 -31.65
C ALA A 74 5.40 -18.03 -30.19
N PHE A 75 4.94 -18.92 -29.30
CA PHE A 75 4.85 -18.60 -27.87
C PHE A 75 6.24 -18.27 -27.31
N PRO A 76 6.50 -17.04 -26.81
CA PRO A 76 7.85 -16.59 -26.48
C PRO A 76 8.25 -17.09 -25.08
N THR A 77 8.41 -18.41 -24.92
CA THR A 77 8.66 -19.06 -23.63
C THR A 77 9.92 -18.55 -22.93
N ALA A 78 11.03 -18.40 -23.65
CA ALA A 78 12.29 -17.90 -23.09
C ALA A 78 12.15 -16.45 -22.60
N GLU A 79 11.55 -15.58 -23.40
CA GLU A 79 11.35 -14.18 -23.00
C GLU A 79 10.49 -14.09 -21.72
N LEU A 80 9.39 -14.83 -21.67
CA LEU A 80 8.44 -14.77 -20.54
C LEU A 80 8.94 -15.46 -19.26
N PHE A 81 9.57 -16.63 -19.37
CA PHE A 81 9.90 -17.48 -18.22
C PHE A 81 11.40 -17.50 -17.86
N GLU A 82 12.25 -16.84 -18.65
CA GLU A 82 13.67 -16.68 -18.35
C GLU A 82 14.06 -15.21 -18.18
N ALA A 83 13.71 -14.35 -19.14
CA ALA A 83 14.15 -12.95 -19.13
C ALA A 83 13.24 -12.03 -18.31
N GLU A 84 11.93 -12.13 -18.50
CA GLU A 84 10.93 -11.18 -17.97
C GLU A 84 10.16 -11.73 -16.77
N LEU A 85 10.45 -12.94 -16.28
CA LEU A 85 9.64 -13.59 -15.25
C LEU A 85 9.54 -12.77 -13.96
N GLY A 86 10.67 -12.22 -13.48
CA GLY A 86 10.73 -11.36 -12.29
C GLY A 86 10.09 -9.99 -12.47
N SER A 87 9.60 -9.66 -13.67
CA SER A 87 8.92 -8.41 -13.96
C SER A 87 7.40 -8.48 -13.77
N PHE A 88 6.86 -9.70 -13.56
CA PHE A 88 5.46 -9.94 -13.26
C PHE A 88 5.24 -10.01 -11.76
N ASP A 89 4.13 -9.45 -11.27
CA ASP A 89 3.72 -9.63 -9.87
C ASP A 89 2.93 -10.94 -9.66
N LEU A 90 2.30 -11.43 -10.73
CA LEU A 90 1.44 -12.62 -10.70
C LEU A 90 1.56 -13.42 -11.99
N VAL A 91 1.82 -14.73 -11.84
CA VAL A 91 1.80 -15.72 -12.92
C VAL A 91 0.60 -16.65 -12.71
N VAL A 92 -0.25 -16.78 -13.73
CA VAL A 92 -1.42 -17.67 -13.73
C VAL A 92 -1.23 -18.74 -14.81
N LEU A 93 -1.07 -19.99 -14.38
CA LEU A 93 -1.07 -21.17 -15.22
C LEU A 93 -2.47 -21.76 -15.23
N HIS A 94 -3.25 -21.45 -16.26
CA HIS A 94 -4.66 -21.78 -16.34
C HIS A 94 -4.89 -22.98 -17.25
N ASN A 95 -5.24 -24.14 -16.65
CA ASN A 95 -5.45 -25.39 -17.35
C ASN A 95 -4.36 -25.63 -18.42
N PHE A 96 -3.11 -25.43 -18.00
CA PHE A 96 -1.94 -25.34 -18.87
C PHE A 96 -1.05 -26.57 -18.69
N ASP A 97 -0.52 -27.05 -19.81
CA ASP A 97 0.39 -28.20 -19.87
C ASP A 97 1.82 -27.70 -20.07
N ALA A 98 2.58 -27.61 -18.98
CA ALA A 98 3.93 -27.05 -19.05
C ALA A 98 4.89 -27.93 -19.86
N ALA A 99 4.68 -29.25 -19.87
CA ALA A 99 5.56 -30.20 -20.55
C ALA A 99 5.41 -30.10 -22.08
N HIS A 100 4.20 -30.09 -22.61
CA HIS A 100 3.93 -30.07 -24.06
C HIS A 100 4.20 -28.72 -24.73
N HIS A 101 4.34 -27.66 -23.94
CA HIS A 101 4.54 -26.28 -24.42
C HIS A 101 5.94 -25.72 -24.13
N ASP A 102 6.94 -26.59 -23.93
CA ASP A 102 8.34 -26.24 -23.65
C ASP A 102 8.58 -25.42 -22.37
N VAL A 103 7.56 -25.26 -21.53
CA VAL A 103 7.67 -24.53 -20.25
C VAL A 103 8.27 -25.41 -19.15
N GLY A 104 8.24 -26.75 -19.31
CA GLY A 104 8.80 -27.71 -18.36
C GLY A 104 10.26 -27.46 -17.98
N ARG A 105 11.06 -26.88 -18.89
CA ARG A 105 12.47 -26.53 -18.63
C ARG A 105 12.64 -25.28 -17.76
N TYR A 106 11.59 -24.47 -17.58
CA TYR A 106 11.60 -23.24 -16.81
C TYR A 106 10.86 -23.37 -15.47
N LEU A 107 10.42 -24.57 -15.07
CA LEU A 107 9.74 -24.78 -13.78
C LEU A 107 10.64 -24.37 -12.61
N ASP A 108 11.96 -24.58 -12.72
CA ASP A 108 12.94 -24.10 -11.73
C ASP A 108 12.96 -22.57 -11.62
N ASN A 109 12.78 -21.85 -12.75
CA ASN A 109 12.69 -20.39 -12.75
C ASN A 109 11.40 -19.93 -12.07
N ILE A 110 10.28 -20.63 -12.30
CA ILE A 110 9.00 -20.35 -11.62
C ILE A 110 9.13 -20.58 -10.11
N ALA A 111 9.78 -21.67 -9.70
CA ALA A 111 10.01 -21.96 -8.29
C ALA A 111 10.84 -20.85 -7.61
N ARG A 112 11.91 -20.42 -8.27
CA ARG A 112 12.75 -19.30 -7.81
C ARG A 112 12.00 -17.97 -7.78
N TYR A 113 11.23 -17.66 -8.82
CA TYR A 113 10.39 -16.47 -8.87
C TYR A 113 9.44 -16.38 -7.66
N VAL A 114 8.81 -17.50 -7.27
CA VAL A 114 7.97 -17.53 -6.06
C VAL A 114 8.82 -17.37 -4.80
N ALA A 115 9.97 -18.05 -4.71
CA ALA A 115 10.88 -17.92 -3.57
C ALA A 115 11.41 -16.47 -3.38
N GLU A 116 11.49 -15.69 -4.45
CA GLU A 116 11.86 -14.27 -4.46
C GLU A 116 10.67 -13.33 -4.18
N GLY A 117 9.48 -13.86 -3.88
CA GLY A 117 8.30 -13.06 -3.49
C GLY A 117 7.19 -13.00 -4.54
N GLY A 118 7.38 -13.64 -5.69
CA GLY A 118 6.39 -13.73 -6.75
C GLY A 118 5.13 -14.51 -6.34
N ALA A 119 4.01 -14.20 -7.01
CA ALA A 119 2.76 -14.93 -6.83
C ALA A 119 2.49 -15.91 -7.99
N LEU A 120 2.08 -17.13 -7.66
CA LEU A 120 1.73 -18.18 -8.62
C LEU A 120 0.31 -18.70 -8.39
N VAL A 121 -0.45 -18.82 -9.47
CA VAL A 121 -1.76 -19.47 -9.49
C VAL A 121 -1.73 -20.63 -10.47
N VAL A 122 -2.15 -21.81 -10.01
CA VAL A 122 -2.37 -22.97 -10.87
C VAL A 122 -3.84 -23.33 -10.84
N ILE A 123 -4.49 -23.28 -12.00
CA ILE A 123 -5.90 -23.69 -12.17
C ILE A 123 -5.90 -25.02 -12.91
N GLY A 124 -6.50 -26.03 -12.29
CA GLY A 124 -6.62 -27.37 -12.86
C GLY A 124 -7.64 -27.47 -13.99
N GLY A 125 -7.57 -28.58 -14.72
CA GLY A 125 -8.55 -28.96 -15.72
C GLY A 125 -8.17 -30.31 -16.33
N ASP A 126 -8.47 -30.51 -17.61
CA ASP A 126 -8.07 -31.70 -18.35
C ASP A 126 -6.62 -31.70 -18.82
N LEU A 127 -5.96 -30.53 -18.80
CA LEU A 127 -4.54 -30.36 -19.06
C LEU A 127 -3.82 -30.10 -17.73
N GLY A 128 -4.11 -28.97 -17.08
CA GLY A 128 -3.45 -28.59 -15.83
C GLY A 128 -3.76 -29.55 -14.68
N LEU A 129 -2.73 -29.98 -13.95
CA LEU A 129 -2.78 -30.98 -12.85
C LEU A 129 -3.21 -32.41 -13.26
N ALA A 130 -3.80 -32.59 -14.43
CA ALA A 130 -4.38 -33.87 -14.85
C ALA A 130 -3.32 -34.90 -15.27
N THR A 131 -2.25 -34.42 -15.90
CA THR A 131 -1.24 -35.20 -16.65
C THR A 131 0.11 -35.31 -15.95
N GLY A 132 0.32 -34.58 -14.85
CA GLY A 132 1.59 -34.56 -14.10
C GLY A 132 2.64 -33.59 -14.67
N ASP A 133 2.22 -32.60 -15.47
CA ASP A 133 3.13 -31.71 -16.24
C ASP A 133 3.99 -30.78 -15.38
N TYR A 134 3.71 -30.74 -14.08
CA TYR A 134 4.42 -29.92 -13.10
C TYR A 134 5.38 -30.74 -12.23
N ALA A 135 5.59 -32.02 -12.53
CA ALA A 135 6.46 -32.92 -11.77
C ALA A 135 7.94 -32.49 -11.86
N ASN A 136 8.32 -31.57 -10.97
CA ASN A 136 9.66 -31.00 -10.84
C ASN A 136 9.93 -30.75 -9.35
N ARG A 137 11.12 -31.14 -8.87
CA ARG A 137 11.44 -31.12 -7.43
C ARG A 137 11.44 -29.70 -6.84
N PRO A 138 12.10 -28.69 -7.44
CA PRO A 138 11.98 -27.29 -7.00
C PRO A 138 10.54 -26.77 -6.94
N LEU A 139 9.73 -27.03 -7.97
CA LEU A 139 8.34 -26.58 -7.99
C LEU A 139 7.49 -27.31 -6.94
N ALA A 140 7.69 -28.62 -6.76
CA ALA A 140 6.97 -29.41 -5.76
C ALA A 140 7.20 -28.89 -4.33
N ALA A 141 8.39 -28.40 -4.01
CA ALA A 141 8.73 -27.86 -2.70
C ALA A 141 7.94 -26.59 -2.32
N ILE A 142 7.38 -25.87 -3.29
CA ILE A 142 6.60 -24.64 -3.05
C ILE A 142 5.09 -24.83 -3.27
N MET A 143 4.66 -26.02 -3.69
CA MET A 143 3.27 -26.28 -4.09
C MET A 143 2.47 -26.89 -2.94
N PRO A 144 1.25 -26.39 -2.65
CA PRO A 144 0.44 -26.91 -1.54
C PRO A 144 -0.22 -28.27 -1.81
N VAL A 145 -0.12 -28.79 -3.03
CA VAL A 145 -0.70 -30.07 -3.45
C VAL A 145 0.35 -30.96 -4.10
N ASP A 146 0.14 -32.27 -4.07
CA ASP A 146 0.95 -33.22 -4.82
C ASP A 146 0.74 -33.02 -6.32
N ILE A 147 1.79 -32.50 -6.98
CA ILE A 147 1.85 -32.29 -8.43
C ILE A 147 2.66 -33.37 -9.15
N GLU A 148 3.30 -34.29 -8.41
CA GLU A 148 4.13 -35.35 -8.98
C GLU A 148 3.26 -36.48 -9.54
N ARG A 149 2.03 -36.62 -9.04
CA ARG A 149 1.06 -37.63 -9.48
C ARG A 149 -0.02 -37.03 -10.38
N PRO A 150 -0.28 -37.64 -11.56
CA PRO A 150 -1.38 -37.21 -12.41
C PRO A 150 -2.72 -37.47 -11.71
N THR A 151 -3.57 -36.44 -11.65
CA THR A 151 -4.88 -36.53 -11.00
C THR A 151 -6.01 -36.96 -11.95
N GLY A 152 -5.80 -36.82 -13.27
CA GLY A 152 -6.89 -36.85 -14.25
C GLY A 152 -7.90 -35.72 -14.04
N LEU A 153 -9.05 -35.82 -14.70
CA LEU A 153 -10.18 -34.91 -14.51
C LEU A 153 -11.43 -35.72 -14.20
N SER A 154 -12.09 -35.43 -13.07
CA SER A 154 -13.42 -35.92 -12.81
C SER A 154 -14.45 -34.92 -13.31
N THR A 155 -15.49 -35.42 -13.98
CA THR A 155 -16.67 -34.67 -14.40
C THR A 155 -17.86 -34.85 -13.45
N ASP A 156 -17.61 -35.40 -12.26
CA ASP A 156 -18.63 -35.47 -11.22
C ASP A 156 -18.86 -34.07 -10.68
N GLY A 157 -20.14 -33.68 -10.57
CA GLY A 157 -20.51 -32.36 -10.10
C GLY A 157 -19.88 -32.03 -8.74
N LEU A 158 -19.21 -30.89 -8.66
CA LEU A 158 -18.54 -30.39 -7.47
C LEU A 158 -19.35 -29.25 -6.83
N ARG A 159 -19.70 -29.41 -5.55
CA ARG A 159 -20.20 -28.31 -4.71
C ARG A 159 -19.13 -27.96 -3.67
N PRO A 160 -18.42 -26.83 -3.82
CA PRO A 160 -17.40 -26.44 -2.86
C PRO A 160 -18.02 -26.07 -1.51
N GLN A 161 -17.37 -26.48 -0.44
CA GLN A 161 -17.67 -26.13 0.94
C GLN A 161 -16.46 -25.40 1.52
N LEU A 162 -16.69 -24.34 2.28
CA LEU A 162 -15.60 -23.67 2.99
C LEU A 162 -15.12 -24.53 4.17
N THR A 163 -13.81 -24.50 4.37
CA THR A 163 -13.21 -24.93 5.64
C THR A 163 -13.26 -23.79 6.66
N GLU A 164 -12.89 -24.06 7.91
CA GLU A 164 -12.69 -23.03 8.93
C GLU A 164 -11.67 -21.96 8.50
N ALA A 165 -10.58 -22.37 7.84
CA ALA A 165 -9.62 -21.45 7.24
C ALA A 165 -10.26 -20.63 6.13
N GLY A 166 -11.06 -21.26 5.26
CA GLY A 166 -11.81 -20.61 4.18
C GLY A 166 -12.78 -19.52 4.66
N HIS A 167 -13.37 -19.64 5.84
CA HIS A 167 -14.23 -18.59 6.39
C HIS A 167 -13.46 -17.33 6.81
N ARG A 168 -12.18 -17.47 7.20
CA ARG A 168 -11.33 -16.36 7.67
C ARG A 168 -10.42 -15.79 6.58
N HIS A 169 -10.02 -16.62 5.63
CA HIS A 169 -9.00 -16.28 4.64
C HIS A 169 -9.47 -15.15 3.69
N PRO A 170 -8.66 -14.11 3.42
CA PRO A 170 -9.07 -12.96 2.60
C PRO A 170 -9.58 -13.30 1.20
N ALA A 171 -9.06 -14.39 0.62
CA ALA A 171 -9.49 -14.88 -0.70
C ALA A 171 -10.99 -15.23 -0.76
N THR A 172 -11.56 -15.76 0.34
CA THR A 172 -12.90 -16.35 0.38
C THR A 172 -13.83 -15.65 1.38
N ALA A 173 -13.27 -14.92 2.36
CA ALA A 173 -14.01 -14.25 3.43
C ALA A 173 -15.04 -13.23 2.90
N ARG A 174 -14.73 -12.49 1.84
CA ARG A 174 -15.67 -11.52 1.24
C ARG A 174 -16.96 -12.18 0.74
N LEU A 175 -16.84 -13.30 0.04
CA LEU A 175 -18.00 -14.07 -0.40
C LEU A 175 -18.74 -14.69 0.79
N SER A 176 -18.03 -15.15 1.83
CA SER A 176 -18.67 -15.63 3.07
C SER A 176 -19.45 -14.53 3.81
N SER A 177 -18.99 -13.27 3.74
CA SER A 177 -19.62 -12.13 4.40
C SER A 177 -20.86 -11.60 3.66
N ALA A 178 -21.06 -12.00 2.39
CA ALA A 178 -22.24 -11.64 1.61
C ALA A 178 -23.54 -12.31 2.12
N GLY A 179 -23.44 -13.24 3.07
CA GLY A 179 -24.55 -13.90 3.76
C GLY A 179 -24.17 -15.31 4.23
N LEU A 180 -24.79 -15.80 5.31
CA LEU A 180 -24.50 -17.13 5.92
C LEU A 180 -24.62 -18.31 4.92
N ASP A 181 -25.30 -18.09 3.79
CA ASP A 181 -25.55 -19.06 2.72
C ASP A 181 -24.90 -18.72 1.37
N GLY A 182 -23.99 -17.73 1.31
CA GLY A 182 -23.39 -17.27 0.06
C GLY A 182 -22.66 -18.37 -0.74
N TRP A 183 -22.16 -19.39 -0.04
CA TRP A 183 -21.52 -20.57 -0.63
C TRP A 183 -22.49 -21.72 -0.90
N SER A 184 -23.53 -21.90 -0.07
CA SER A 184 -24.53 -22.97 -0.25
C SER A 184 -25.44 -22.71 -1.45
N GLY A 185 -25.65 -21.45 -1.81
CA GLY A 185 -26.37 -21.02 -3.01
C GLY A 185 -25.57 -21.08 -4.32
N LEU A 186 -24.29 -21.50 -4.29
CA LEU A 186 -23.49 -21.57 -5.51
C LEU A 186 -23.94 -22.73 -6.42
N PRO A 187 -23.85 -22.54 -7.74
CA PRO A 187 -24.13 -23.61 -8.69
C PRO A 187 -23.09 -24.73 -8.55
N THR A 188 -23.50 -25.95 -8.88
CA THR A 188 -22.59 -27.07 -9.03
C THR A 188 -21.58 -26.75 -10.14
N LEU A 189 -20.30 -26.98 -9.85
CA LEU A 189 -19.19 -26.92 -10.81
C LEU A 189 -19.12 -28.25 -11.57
N ASP A 190 -18.77 -28.22 -12.85
CA ASP A 190 -18.92 -29.39 -13.73
C ASP A 190 -17.73 -30.37 -13.69
N SER A 191 -16.61 -29.95 -13.11
CA SER A 191 -15.39 -30.76 -13.11
C SER A 191 -14.44 -30.38 -11.98
N TYR A 192 -13.59 -31.32 -11.57
CA TYR A 192 -12.50 -31.05 -10.63
C TYR A 192 -11.37 -32.08 -10.77
N ASN A 193 -10.17 -31.69 -10.36
CA ASN A 193 -9.00 -32.53 -10.25
C ASN A 193 -8.93 -33.10 -8.81
N PRO A 194 -8.91 -34.43 -8.60
CA PRO A 194 -8.80 -35.04 -7.28
C PRO A 194 -7.37 -34.94 -6.74
N VAL A 195 -6.94 -33.73 -6.40
CA VAL A 195 -5.63 -33.44 -5.82
C VAL A 195 -5.52 -33.95 -4.38
N THR A 196 -4.31 -34.28 -3.95
CA THR A 196 -3.97 -34.52 -2.54
C THR A 196 -3.02 -33.44 -2.05
N ILE A 197 -2.98 -33.21 -0.74
CA ILE A 197 -2.04 -32.25 -0.14
C ILE A 197 -0.62 -32.82 -0.24
N ALA A 198 0.37 -31.95 -0.50
CA ALA A 198 1.77 -32.34 -0.52
C ALA A 198 2.25 -32.72 0.89
N ASP A 199 3.23 -33.62 0.99
CA ASP A 199 3.73 -34.10 2.29
C ASP A 199 4.31 -32.95 3.14
N ASP A 200 5.01 -32.00 2.50
CA ASP A 200 5.66 -30.86 3.16
C ASP A 200 4.79 -29.59 3.17
N ALA A 201 3.49 -29.70 2.83
CA ALA A 201 2.61 -28.54 2.66
C ALA A 201 2.47 -27.68 3.94
N ALA A 202 2.56 -28.30 5.13
CA ALA A 202 2.50 -27.56 6.38
C ALA A 202 3.70 -26.62 6.59
N GLU A 203 4.88 -26.97 6.07
CA GLU A 203 6.12 -26.19 6.22
C GLU A 203 6.05 -24.87 5.45
N ILE A 204 5.32 -24.87 4.33
CA ILE A 204 5.06 -23.68 3.50
C ILE A 204 3.77 -22.95 3.89
N GLY A 205 3.19 -23.26 5.06
CA GLY A 205 1.97 -22.62 5.55
C GLY A 205 0.75 -22.90 4.67
N ALA A 206 0.62 -24.11 4.12
CA ALA A 206 -0.49 -24.45 3.25
C ALA A 206 -1.81 -24.57 4.03
N GLU A 207 -2.89 -24.06 3.43
CA GLU A 207 -4.24 -24.11 3.98
C GLU A 207 -5.26 -24.46 2.92
N ILE A 208 -6.13 -25.40 3.24
CA ILE A 208 -7.27 -25.77 2.39
C ILE A 208 -8.39 -24.77 2.68
N LEU A 209 -8.79 -23.98 1.71
CA LEU A 209 -9.87 -22.99 1.85
C LEU A 209 -11.22 -23.57 1.43
N MET A 210 -11.22 -24.44 0.41
CA MET A 210 -12.43 -25.11 -0.07
C MET A 210 -12.20 -26.61 -0.21
N THR A 211 -13.21 -27.39 0.16
CA THR A 211 -13.27 -28.84 -0.02
C THR A 211 -14.54 -29.26 -0.76
N ARG A 212 -14.54 -30.48 -1.27
CA ARG A 212 -15.77 -31.21 -1.64
C ARG A 212 -16.38 -31.84 -0.38
N ALA A 213 -17.64 -32.28 -0.50
CA ALA A 213 -18.37 -32.95 0.58
C ALA A 213 -17.68 -34.20 1.17
N ASP A 214 -16.79 -34.86 0.41
CA ASP A 214 -15.98 -36.00 0.87
C ASP A 214 -14.60 -35.59 1.44
N GLY A 215 -14.34 -34.29 1.56
CA GLY A 215 -13.09 -33.73 2.08
C GLY A 215 -12.00 -33.50 1.04
N ALA A 216 -12.22 -33.85 -0.23
CA ALA A 216 -11.22 -33.61 -1.28
C ALA A 216 -10.93 -32.09 -1.44
N PRO A 217 -9.65 -31.66 -1.48
CA PRO A 217 -9.31 -30.23 -1.63
C PRO A 217 -9.75 -29.67 -2.98
N VAL A 218 -10.24 -28.43 -2.98
CA VAL A 218 -10.69 -27.70 -4.18
C VAL A 218 -9.90 -26.41 -4.36
N LEU A 219 -9.69 -25.66 -3.29
CA LEU A 219 -8.85 -24.45 -3.28
C LEU A 219 -7.89 -24.56 -2.12
N VAL A 220 -6.60 -24.54 -2.43
CA VAL A 220 -5.52 -24.63 -1.46
C VAL A 220 -4.56 -23.47 -1.71
N VAL A 221 -4.11 -22.82 -0.64
CA VAL A 221 -3.15 -21.72 -0.69
C VAL A 221 -1.91 -22.06 0.12
N ALA A 222 -0.78 -21.44 -0.15
CA ALA A 222 0.45 -21.52 0.64
C ALA A 222 1.28 -20.24 0.54
N GLU A 223 2.18 -20.04 1.50
CA GLU A 223 3.13 -18.93 1.58
C GLU A 223 4.56 -19.46 1.72
N PRO A 224 5.15 -20.05 0.65
CA PRO A 224 6.55 -20.49 0.66
C PRO A 224 7.48 -19.27 0.71
N GLY A 225 8.07 -19.00 1.89
CA GLY A 225 8.92 -17.84 2.11
C GLY A 225 8.16 -16.52 1.88
N PRO A 226 8.71 -15.57 1.10
CA PRO A 226 8.01 -14.33 0.74
C PRO A 226 6.95 -14.53 -0.37
N GLY A 227 6.95 -15.65 -1.09
CA GLY A 227 6.01 -15.93 -2.18
C GLY A 227 4.59 -16.27 -1.72
N ARG A 228 3.66 -16.32 -2.68
CA ARG A 228 2.29 -16.81 -2.47
C ARG A 228 1.87 -17.75 -3.60
N VAL A 229 1.33 -18.91 -3.25
CA VAL A 229 0.87 -19.90 -4.21
C VAL A 229 -0.61 -20.21 -3.95
N MET A 230 -1.39 -20.26 -5.02
CA MET A 230 -2.79 -20.70 -4.98
C MET A 230 -3.03 -21.79 -6.01
N VAL A 231 -3.59 -22.92 -5.57
CA VAL A 231 -4.01 -24.01 -6.44
C VAL A 231 -5.53 -24.14 -6.37
N LEU A 232 -6.17 -23.96 -7.52
CA LEU A 232 -7.58 -24.15 -7.72
C LEU A 232 -7.78 -25.42 -8.56
N ALA A 233 -8.23 -26.50 -7.94
CA ALA A 233 -8.37 -27.82 -8.54
C ALA A 233 -9.61 -27.95 -9.45
N THR A 234 -10.05 -26.85 -10.07
CA THR A 234 -11.19 -26.82 -11.00
C THR A 234 -11.12 -25.60 -11.92
N GLY A 235 -11.27 -25.82 -13.23
CA GLY A 235 -11.46 -24.76 -14.23
C GLY A 235 -12.93 -24.39 -14.45
N ALA A 236 -13.82 -24.72 -13.51
CA ALA A 236 -15.27 -24.51 -13.67
C ALA A 236 -15.82 -23.35 -12.82
N THR A 237 -14.96 -22.55 -12.16
CA THR A 237 -15.42 -21.48 -11.25
C THR A 237 -16.22 -20.38 -11.94
N TRP A 238 -16.08 -20.18 -13.25
CA TRP A 238 -16.91 -19.28 -14.06
C TRP A 238 -18.41 -19.45 -13.84
N ARG A 239 -18.89 -20.65 -13.49
CA ARG A 239 -20.30 -20.90 -13.17
C ARG A 239 -20.78 -20.08 -11.98
N MET A 240 -19.91 -19.80 -11.02
CA MET A 240 -20.19 -18.91 -9.89
C MET A 240 -20.56 -17.49 -10.36
N GLY A 241 -20.10 -17.08 -11.54
CA GLY A 241 -20.48 -15.82 -12.19
C GLY A 241 -21.90 -15.83 -12.75
N PHE A 242 -22.57 -16.99 -12.81
CA PHE A 242 -23.95 -17.17 -13.28
C PHE A 242 -24.90 -17.58 -12.14
N ALA A 243 -24.51 -17.39 -10.89
CA ALA A 243 -25.41 -17.60 -9.74
C ALA A 243 -26.50 -16.50 -9.71
N GLU A 244 -27.55 -16.66 -10.52
CA GLU A 244 -28.64 -15.68 -10.67
C GLU A 244 -29.42 -15.45 -9.37
N ASP A 245 -29.50 -16.48 -8.53
CA ASP A 245 -30.24 -16.45 -7.26
C ASP A 245 -29.48 -15.73 -6.14
N LEU A 246 -28.18 -15.45 -6.31
CA LEU A 246 -27.38 -14.75 -5.31
C LEU A 246 -27.40 -13.23 -5.56
N PRO A 247 -27.65 -12.41 -4.51
CA PRO A 247 -27.61 -10.96 -4.64
C PRO A 247 -26.20 -10.50 -5.01
N LEU A 248 -26.12 -9.43 -5.80
CA LEU A 248 -24.86 -8.73 -6.00
C LEU A 248 -24.40 -8.14 -4.66
N PHE A 249 -23.17 -8.46 -4.25
CA PHE A 249 -22.55 -7.84 -3.09
C PHE A 249 -21.61 -6.75 -3.58
N GLU A 250 -21.86 -5.50 -3.20
CA GLU A 250 -21.11 -4.32 -3.70
C GLU A 250 -21.04 -4.24 -5.25
N GLY A 251 -22.07 -4.74 -5.95
CA GLY A 251 -22.11 -4.79 -7.41
C GLY A 251 -21.24 -5.87 -8.06
N ALA A 252 -20.64 -6.76 -7.27
CA ALA A 252 -19.80 -7.86 -7.71
C ALA A 252 -20.55 -9.21 -7.63
N ARG A 253 -20.27 -10.11 -8.58
CA ARG A 253 -20.79 -11.48 -8.58
C ARG A 253 -19.89 -12.39 -7.72
N PRO A 254 -20.35 -13.58 -7.30
CA PRO A 254 -19.53 -14.49 -6.50
C PRO A 254 -18.16 -14.84 -7.10
N TYR A 255 -18.10 -15.02 -8.42
CA TYR A 255 -16.84 -15.19 -9.14
C TYR A 255 -15.89 -14.01 -8.94
N ASP A 256 -16.40 -12.78 -9.09
CA ASP A 256 -15.61 -11.56 -8.93
C ASP A 256 -15.10 -11.43 -7.49
N LEU A 257 -15.94 -11.74 -6.49
CA LEU A 257 -15.58 -11.66 -5.07
C LEU A 257 -14.44 -12.63 -4.72
N LEU A 258 -14.51 -13.86 -5.22
CA LEU A 258 -13.44 -14.86 -5.04
C LEU A 258 -12.13 -14.37 -5.65
N TRP A 259 -12.15 -13.99 -6.93
CA TRP A 259 -10.93 -13.62 -7.64
C TRP A 259 -10.36 -12.28 -7.18
N LEU A 260 -11.17 -11.28 -6.84
CA LEU A 260 -10.70 -10.02 -6.27
C LEU A 260 -10.07 -10.23 -4.89
N GLY A 261 -10.65 -11.10 -4.05
CA GLY A 261 -10.06 -11.50 -2.78
C GLY A 261 -8.72 -12.23 -2.99
N ALA A 262 -8.72 -13.23 -3.87
CA ALA A 262 -7.55 -14.04 -4.19
C ALA A 262 -6.40 -13.19 -4.73
N ILE A 263 -6.65 -12.29 -5.69
CA ILE A 263 -5.63 -11.42 -6.28
C ILE A 263 -5.05 -10.46 -5.24
N ARG A 264 -5.89 -9.83 -4.41
CA ARG A 264 -5.39 -8.96 -3.32
C ARG A 264 -4.54 -9.72 -2.31
N TRP A 265 -4.88 -10.98 -2.05
CA TRP A 265 -4.06 -11.85 -1.21
C TRP A 265 -2.77 -12.20 -1.94
N LEU A 266 -2.80 -12.75 -3.14
CA LEU A 266 -1.61 -13.10 -3.93
C LEU A 266 -0.61 -11.93 -4.03
N LEU A 267 -1.11 -10.71 -4.22
CA LEU A 267 -0.29 -9.51 -4.35
C LEU A 267 0.14 -8.88 -3.02
N ARG A 268 -0.09 -9.50 -1.85
CA ARG A 268 0.33 -8.93 -0.56
C ARG A 268 -0.19 -7.50 -0.31
N ASP A 269 -1.49 -7.28 -0.57
CA ASP A 269 -2.16 -6.05 -0.08
C ASP A 269 -1.98 -5.95 1.44
N ALA A 270 -1.64 -4.77 1.95
CA ALA A 270 -1.27 -4.56 3.35
C ALA A 270 -2.38 -5.01 4.33
N ALA A 271 -3.64 -4.96 3.90
CA ALA A 271 -4.78 -5.42 4.68
C ALA A 271 -4.84 -6.96 4.84
N ASN A 272 -4.09 -7.70 4.02
CA ASN A 272 -4.07 -9.16 4.00
C ASN A 272 -2.80 -9.75 4.63
N GLU A 273 -1.90 -8.93 5.15
CA GLU A 273 -0.70 -9.42 5.81
C GLU A 273 -1.01 -10.07 7.17
N ARG A 274 -0.27 -11.14 7.48
CA ARG A 274 -0.45 -11.90 8.74
C ARG A 274 0.22 -11.25 9.93
N LEU A 275 1.13 -10.31 9.70
CA LEU A 275 1.66 -9.42 10.72
C LEU A 275 1.28 -8.00 10.31
N THR A 276 0.55 -7.31 11.18
CA THR A 276 0.19 -5.91 10.96
C THR A 276 0.65 -5.07 12.14
N LEU A 277 0.98 -3.82 11.88
CA LEU A 277 1.36 -2.83 12.88
C LEU A 277 0.60 -1.54 12.60
N GLU A 278 -0.22 -1.14 13.55
CA GLU A 278 -1.09 0.03 13.45
C GLU A 278 -0.86 0.98 14.62
N THR A 279 -1.32 2.21 14.40
CA THR A 279 -1.36 3.28 15.39
C THR A 279 -2.82 3.65 15.63
N ASP A 280 -3.21 4.04 16.85
CA ASP A 280 -4.59 4.45 17.12
C ASP A 280 -5.03 5.67 16.31
N ARG A 281 -4.07 6.50 15.89
CA ARG A 281 -4.28 7.68 15.05
C ARG A 281 -3.20 7.80 13.97
N PRO A 282 -3.50 8.47 12.84
CA PRO A 282 -2.51 8.75 11.80
C PRO A 282 -1.51 9.87 12.18
N ALA A 283 -1.90 10.76 13.08
CA ALA A 283 -1.08 11.84 13.59
C ALA A 283 -1.44 12.16 15.04
N TYR A 284 -0.46 12.63 15.80
CA TYR A 284 -0.53 12.92 17.22
C TYR A 284 -0.04 14.33 17.52
N ARG A 285 -0.41 14.85 18.69
CA ARG A 285 0.20 16.05 19.27
C ARG A 285 1.37 15.71 20.19
N VAL A 286 2.27 16.66 20.44
CA VAL A 286 3.44 16.49 21.32
C VAL A 286 3.08 16.03 22.74
N ASP A 287 1.88 16.35 23.22
CA ASP A 287 1.35 15.98 24.54
C ASP A 287 0.49 14.71 24.53
N GLU A 288 0.19 14.15 23.36
CA GLU A 288 -0.64 12.97 23.22
C GLU A 288 0.20 11.68 23.26
N PRO A 289 -0.21 10.67 24.04
CA PRO A 289 0.43 9.37 24.00
C PRO A 289 0.14 8.66 22.67
N VAL A 290 1.12 7.89 22.20
CA VAL A 290 1.02 7.08 20.96
C VAL A 290 0.81 5.63 21.34
N THR A 291 -0.29 5.02 20.89
CA THR A 291 -0.50 3.59 21.06
C THR A 291 -0.12 2.84 19.79
N LEU A 292 0.91 2.00 19.89
CA LEU A 292 1.26 1.02 18.87
C LEU A 292 0.50 -0.28 19.12
N ARG A 293 0.01 -0.90 18.06
CA ARG A 293 -0.71 -2.17 18.12
C ARG A 293 -0.26 -3.10 17.02
N ALA A 294 0.25 -4.27 17.39
CA ALA A 294 0.52 -5.35 16.46
C ALA A 294 -0.61 -6.38 16.48
N SER A 295 -0.87 -7.01 15.33
CA SER A 295 -1.74 -8.18 15.21
C SER A 295 -1.02 -9.29 14.46
N THR A 296 -1.10 -10.52 14.99
CA THR A 296 -0.53 -11.74 14.41
C THR A 296 -1.62 -12.75 14.05
N LEU A 297 -1.55 -13.27 12.83
CA LEU A 297 -2.43 -14.30 12.30
C LEU A 297 -1.63 -15.52 11.85
N SER A 298 -2.22 -16.70 12.03
CA SER A 298 -1.70 -17.99 11.55
C SER A 298 -1.92 -18.13 10.03
N PRO A 299 -1.36 -19.16 9.38
CA PRO A 299 -1.63 -19.42 7.96
C PRO A 299 -3.13 -19.52 7.65
N SER A 300 -3.94 -20.11 8.55
CA SER A 300 -5.41 -20.15 8.45
C SER A 300 -6.13 -18.85 8.80
N TYR A 301 -5.40 -17.74 8.90
CA TYR A 301 -5.90 -16.41 9.32
C TYR A 301 -6.61 -16.42 10.68
N ALA A 302 -6.27 -17.38 11.55
CA ALA A 302 -6.74 -17.39 12.93
C ALA A 302 -5.82 -16.51 13.80
N PRO A 303 -6.34 -15.80 14.81
CA PRO A 303 -5.49 -15.07 15.75
C PRO A 303 -4.52 -15.99 16.48
N GLU A 304 -3.25 -15.59 16.61
CA GLU A 304 -2.23 -16.39 17.26
C GLU A 304 -1.87 -15.86 18.64
N GLN A 305 -2.14 -16.64 19.67
CA GLN A 305 -1.79 -16.33 21.05
C GLN A 305 -0.33 -16.67 21.35
N ASP A 306 0.28 -15.94 22.29
CA ASP A 306 1.60 -16.22 22.85
C ASP A 306 2.75 -16.16 21.82
N VAL A 307 2.53 -15.42 20.72
CA VAL A 307 3.56 -15.17 19.70
C VAL A 307 4.42 -13.99 20.12
N THR A 308 5.73 -14.19 20.01
CA THR A 308 6.72 -13.15 20.30
C THR A 308 6.88 -12.23 19.08
N VAL A 309 6.73 -10.93 19.29
CA VAL A 309 6.89 -9.90 18.25
C VAL A 309 7.94 -8.90 18.72
N ASP A 310 9.05 -8.83 18.01
CA ASP A 310 10.07 -7.80 18.22
C ASP A 310 9.62 -6.51 17.55
N TRP A 311 9.76 -5.38 18.23
CA TRP A 311 9.42 -4.08 17.69
C TRP A 311 10.51 -3.05 17.94
N SER A 312 10.60 -2.08 17.04
CA SER A 312 11.50 -0.93 17.13
C SER A 312 10.80 0.34 16.70
N LEU A 313 11.19 1.45 17.32
CA LEU A 313 10.73 2.79 17.01
C LEU A 313 11.94 3.66 16.69
N SER A 314 11.89 4.31 15.53
CA SER A 314 12.94 5.23 15.08
C SER A 314 12.35 6.61 14.76
N ALA A 315 13.08 7.66 15.12
CA ALA A 315 12.83 9.00 14.60
C ALA A 315 13.42 9.13 13.19
N LEU A 316 12.64 9.67 12.27
CA LEU A 316 13.03 9.96 10.89
C LEU A 316 13.46 11.42 10.79
N GLY A 317 14.76 11.66 10.55
CA GLY A 317 15.31 12.96 10.18
C GLY A 317 15.51 13.09 8.67
N ASP A 318 16.01 14.25 8.21
CA ASP A 318 16.23 14.53 6.77
C ASP A 318 17.17 13.48 6.11
N GLU A 319 18.21 13.01 6.81
CA GLU A 319 19.15 11.98 6.30
C GLU A 319 19.54 10.94 7.35
N SER A 320 18.94 10.96 8.54
CA SER A 320 19.33 10.08 9.63
C SER A 320 18.12 9.40 10.25
N ARG A 321 18.20 8.08 10.41
CA ARG A 321 17.28 7.31 11.23
C ARG A 321 17.90 7.10 12.60
N LYS A 322 17.25 7.60 13.65
CA LYS A 322 17.71 7.39 15.03
C LYS A 322 16.78 6.46 15.77
N GLU A 323 17.26 5.28 16.16
CA GLU A 323 16.49 4.38 17.03
C GLU A 323 16.26 5.03 18.40
N LEU A 324 15.01 5.01 18.86
CA LEU A 324 14.58 5.61 20.12
C LEU A 324 14.23 4.57 21.17
N ARG A 325 13.49 3.53 20.76
CA ARG A 325 13.09 2.42 21.61
C ARG A 325 13.03 1.14 20.80
N ARG A 326 13.19 0.04 21.51
CA ARG A 326 12.92 -1.31 21.04
C ARG A 326 12.37 -2.13 22.19
N GLY A 327 11.62 -3.17 21.86
CA GLY A 327 11.08 -4.08 22.84
C GLY A 327 10.59 -5.36 22.19
N THR A 328 10.01 -6.20 23.01
CA THR A 328 9.43 -7.47 22.60
C THR A 328 8.05 -7.56 23.22
N TRP A 329 7.05 -7.87 22.41
CA TRP A 329 5.69 -8.12 22.83
C TRP A 329 5.37 -9.61 22.78
N VAL A 330 4.39 -10.00 23.59
CA VAL A 330 3.74 -11.30 23.51
C VAL A 330 2.26 -11.06 23.22
N THR A 331 1.72 -11.74 22.22
CA THR A 331 0.32 -11.54 21.81
C THR A 331 -0.67 -12.20 22.76
N ASP A 332 -1.82 -11.53 22.94
CA ASP A 332 -2.94 -12.02 23.73
C ASP A 332 -3.75 -13.11 22.98
N ALA A 333 -4.83 -13.61 23.60
CA ALA A 333 -5.72 -14.62 23.01
C ALA A 333 -6.41 -14.19 21.70
N LEU A 334 -6.38 -12.89 21.36
CA LEU A 334 -6.89 -12.34 20.11
C LEU A 334 -5.76 -12.03 19.12
N GLY A 335 -4.56 -12.57 19.36
CA GLY A 335 -3.38 -12.36 18.55
C GLY A 335 -2.92 -10.90 18.51
N ARG A 336 -3.16 -10.14 19.58
CA ARG A 336 -2.85 -8.71 19.62
C ARG A 336 -1.84 -8.41 20.70
N ALA A 337 -0.95 -7.48 20.38
CA ALA A 337 -0.09 -6.84 21.36
C ALA A 337 -0.20 -5.33 21.20
N HIS A 338 -0.08 -4.59 22.29
CA HIS A 338 -0.07 -3.14 22.23
C HIS A 338 0.85 -2.55 23.30
N GLU A 339 1.36 -1.37 23.01
CA GLU A 339 2.12 -0.57 23.96
C GLU A 339 1.78 0.90 23.76
N THR A 340 1.57 1.60 24.88
CA THR A 340 1.35 3.04 24.89
C THR A 340 2.66 3.72 25.25
N LEU A 341 3.20 4.45 24.29
CA LEU A 341 4.42 5.20 24.43
C LEU A 341 4.16 6.53 25.12
N GLU A 342 5.18 7.00 25.86
CA GLU A 342 5.20 8.36 26.40
C GLU A 342 5.13 9.39 25.25
N PRO A 343 4.57 10.59 25.50
CA PRO A 343 4.47 11.62 24.48
C PRO A 343 5.83 11.94 23.85
N LEU A 344 5.87 11.91 22.51
CA LEU A 344 7.09 12.07 21.72
C LEU A 344 7.25 13.54 21.29
N PRO A 345 8.48 14.01 21.06
CA PRO A 345 8.69 15.35 20.50
C PRO A 345 8.13 15.46 19.08
N SER A 346 7.98 16.67 18.58
CA SER A 346 7.52 16.90 17.20
C SER A 346 8.49 16.26 16.20
N GLY A 347 7.95 15.55 15.22
CA GLY A 347 8.74 14.81 14.23
C GLY A 347 7.97 13.72 13.51
N ALA A 348 8.66 13.07 12.57
CA ALA A 348 8.19 11.86 11.90
C ALA A 348 8.83 10.62 12.54
N TYR A 349 8.04 9.56 12.68
CA TYR A 349 8.47 8.35 13.34
C TYR A 349 8.11 7.13 12.50
N GLU A 350 8.98 6.13 12.53
CA GLU A 350 8.73 4.81 11.98
C GLU A 350 8.76 3.76 13.08
N ALA A 351 7.69 2.99 13.16
CA ALA A 351 7.62 1.77 13.94
C ALA A 351 7.74 0.56 13.00
N VAL A 352 8.54 -0.42 13.39
CA VAL A 352 8.70 -1.69 12.66
C VAL A 352 8.49 -2.83 13.64
N ALA A 353 7.68 -3.81 13.24
CA ALA A 353 7.47 -5.06 13.96
C ALA A 353 7.95 -6.23 13.09
N THR A 354 8.62 -7.19 13.70
CA THR A 354 9.17 -8.39 13.06
C THR A 354 8.87 -9.60 13.92
N ARG A 355 8.56 -10.73 13.27
CA ARG A 355 8.54 -12.02 13.96
C ARG A 355 9.95 -12.61 13.93
N PRO A 356 10.51 -13.06 15.06
CA PRO A 356 11.74 -13.83 15.05
C PRO A 356 11.51 -15.11 14.24
N HIS A 357 12.35 -15.38 13.24
CA HIS A 357 12.40 -16.68 12.59
C HIS A 357 13.19 -17.65 13.48
N ASP A 358 12.76 -18.90 13.57
CA ASP A 358 13.49 -19.94 14.30
C ASP A 358 14.90 -20.11 13.68
N GLY A 359 15.93 -19.55 14.32
CA GLY A 359 17.33 -19.91 14.07
C GLY A 359 18.25 -18.84 13.48
N GLU A 360 17.78 -17.65 13.09
CA GLU A 360 18.70 -16.59 12.64
C GLU A 360 19.16 -15.67 13.79
N PRO A 361 20.49 -15.45 13.96
CA PRO A 361 21.00 -14.50 14.94
C PRO A 361 20.57 -13.08 14.55
N ARG A 362 20.18 -12.29 15.55
CA ARG A 362 20.02 -10.83 15.44
C ARG A 362 21.25 -10.23 14.73
N PRO A 363 21.10 -9.43 13.66
CA PRO A 363 22.19 -8.58 13.19
C PRO A 363 22.53 -7.57 14.30
N ASP A 364 23.82 -7.39 14.56
CA ASP A 364 24.33 -6.50 15.60
C ASP A 364 23.79 -5.06 15.43
N ALA A 365 23.53 -4.41 16.56
CA ALA A 365 22.95 -3.06 16.70
C ALA A 365 23.78 -1.90 16.10
N ALA A 366 24.79 -2.20 15.28
CA ALA A 366 25.72 -1.25 14.68
C ALA A 366 25.59 -1.17 13.14
N ALA A 367 24.78 -2.01 12.50
CA ALA A 367 24.44 -1.84 11.10
C ALA A 367 23.33 -0.78 10.99
N GLU A 368 23.65 0.38 10.43
CA GLU A 368 22.63 1.31 9.97
C GLU A 368 21.73 0.56 8.98
N PRO A 369 20.40 0.59 9.14
CA PRO A 369 19.52 -0.04 8.16
C PRO A 369 19.67 0.71 6.85
N GLU A 370 20.25 0.05 5.85
CA GLU A 370 20.22 0.56 4.48
C GLU A 370 18.75 0.66 4.04
N PRO A 371 18.37 1.74 3.32
CA PRO A 371 16.97 1.96 2.93
C PRO A 371 16.39 0.89 2.00
N ASP A 372 17.24 0.03 1.42
CA ASP A 372 16.89 -1.04 0.47
C ASP A 372 17.24 -2.46 0.98
N ASP A 373 17.65 -2.63 2.25
CA ASP A 373 17.89 -3.98 2.79
C ASP A 373 16.53 -4.66 3.06
N GLU A 374 16.11 -5.48 2.09
CA GLU A 374 15.03 -6.45 2.21
C GLU A 374 15.33 -7.38 3.39
N ARG A 375 14.86 -7.00 4.57
CA ARG A 375 14.96 -7.83 5.77
C ARG A 375 14.26 -9.15 5.50
N ASP A 376 15.03 -10.24 5.53
CA ASP A 376 14.52 -11.61 5.43
C ASP A 376 13.52 -11.87 6.58
N GLY A 377 12.24 -11.93 6.22
CA GLY A 377 11.14 -12.26 7.12
C GLY A 377 9.95 -11.28 7.08
N PRO A 378 8.73 -11.74 7.44
CA PRO A 378 7.53 -10.91 7.45
C PRO A 378 7.67 -9.78 8.47
N HIS A 379 7.72 -8.55 7.98
CA HIS A 379 7.84 -7.34 8.79
C HIS A 379 6.69 -6.38 8.51
N ALA A 380 6.16 -5.76 9.55
CA ALA A 380 5.12 -4.76 9.46
C ALA A 380 5.68 -3.38 9.79
N ARG A 381 5.43 -2.40 8.94
CA ARG A 381 5.96 -1.04 9.07
C ARG A 381 4.84 -0.02 9.17
N ARG A 382 4.98 0.94 10.09
CA ARG A 382 4.02 2.02 10.29
C ARG A 382 4.74 3.34 10.49
N VAL A 383 4.43 4.31 9.64
CA VAL A 383 4.90 5.70 9.77
C VAL A 383 3.78 6.59 10.31
N PHE A 384 4.11 7.42 11.29
CA PHE A 384 3.18 8.39 11.87
C PHE A 384 3.89 9.72 12.21
N LEU A 385 3.10 10.77 12.41
CA LEU A 385 3.60 12.12 12.68
C LEU A 385 3.18 12.58 14.06
N VAL A 386 4.10 13.26 14.76
CA VAL A 386 3.81 13.98 15.99
C VAL A 386 4.05 15.46 15.73
N ARG A 387 3.04 16.29 16.03
CA ARG A 387 3.01 17.71 15.66
C ARG A 387 2.93 18.59 16.89
N ASP A 388 3.68 19.69 16.86
CA ASP A 388 3.51 20.73 17.87
C ASP A 388 2.18 21.45 17.61
N ALA A 389 1.43 21.69 18.67
CA ALA A 389 0.12 22.32 18.59
C ALA A 389 0.30 23.84 18.51
N GLY A 390 0.56 24.35 17.31
CA GLY A 390 0.13 25.71 17.00
C GLY A 390 -1.39 25.74 17.13
N ARG A 391 -1.93 26.21 18.26
CA ARG A 391 -3.38 26.34 18.51
C ARG A 391 -4.11 27.05 17.36
N GLU A 392 -3.40 27.92 16.65
CA GLU A 392 -3.86 28.69 15.49
C GLU A 392 -3.84 27.88 14.17
N LEU A 393 -2.98 26.86 14.03
CA LEU A 393 -2.88 26.01 12.83
C LEU A 393 -3.81 24.79 12.87
N ALA A 394 -4.09 24.25 14.07
CA ALA A 394 -5.00 23.12 14.25
C ALA A 394 -6.48 23.48 14.06
N HIS A 395 -6.79 24.77 14.18
CA HIS A 395 -8.09 25.34 13.92
C HIS A 395 -7.95 26.62 13.08
N VAL A 396 -7.72 26.46 11.78
CA VAL A 396 -7.75 27.59 10.83
C VAL A 396 -9.10 28.35 10.94
N ASP A 397 -10.15 27.67 11.42
CA ASP A 397 -11.52 28.19 11.52
C ASP A 397 -11.94 28.68 12.93
N ALA A 398 -11.21 28.39 14.02
CA ALA A 398 -11.79 28.51 15.38
C ALA A 398 -11.52 29.83 16.13
N ASP A 399 -10.81 30.79 15.53
CA ASP A 399 -11.01 32.19 15.91
C ASP A 399 -10.96 33.03 14.63
N PRO A 400 -12.10 33.50 14.09
CA PRO A 400 -12.11 34.43 12.97
C PRO A 400 -11.47 35.80 13.31
N GLY A 401 -10.80 35.91 14.47
CA GLY A 401 -10.18 37.13 14.97
C GLY A 401 -11.22 38.16 15.40
N THR A 402 -12.52 37.81 15.43
CA THR A 402 -13.62 38.77 15.58
C THR A 402 -13.51 39.56 16.88
N LYS A 403 -13.09 38.92 17.98
CA LYS A 403 -12.87 39.62 19.26
C LYS A 403 -11.71 40.61 19.20
N LEU A 404 -10.65 40.29 18.48
CA LEU A 404 -9.49 41.16 18.29
C LEU A 404 -9.85 42.32 17.35
N LEU A 405 -10.50 42.01 16.23
CA LEU A 405 -10.97 42.97 15.24
C LEU A 405 -12.01 43.94 15.84
N ASP A 406 -12.94 43.45 16.67
CA ASP A 406 -13.89 44.28 17.42
C ASP A 406 -13.21 45.19 18.45
N ARG A 407 -12.08 44.77 19.01
CA ARG A 407 -11.31 45.57 19.97
C ARG A 407 -10.53 46.66 19.24
N LEU A 408 -9.84 46.31 18.16
CA LEU A 408 -9.16 47.25 17.26
C LEU A 408 -10.11 48.29 16.68
N ALA A 409 -11.29 47.88 16.22
CA ALA A 409 -12.32 48.77 15.73
C ALA A 409 -12.75 49.77 16.82
N ARG A 410 -13.00 49.31 18.06
CA ARG A 410 -13.34 50.20 19.18
C ARG A 410 -12.22 51.18 19.53
N GLU A 411 -10.97 50.73 19.59
CA GLU A 411 -9.83 51.57 19.98
C GLU A 411 -9.43 52.58 18.90
N THR A 412 -9.55 52.22 17.61
CA THR A 412 -9.28 53.13 16.47
C THR A 412 -10.51 53.94 16.04
N GLY A 413 -11.67 53.65 16.65
CA GLY A 413 -13.00 54.14 16.29
C GLY A 413 -13.47 53.71 14.90
N GLY A 414 -12.92 52.63 14.35
CA GLY A 414 -13.39 51.94 13.15
C GLY A 414 -14.60 51.05 13.43
N ILE A 415 -15.07 50.34 12.40
CA ILE A 415 -16.20 49.40 12.46
C ILE A 415 -15.74 48.06 11.89
N HIS A 416 -16.00 46.97 12.61
CA HIS A 416 -15.72 45.60 12.15
C HIS A 416 -17.00 45.01 11.54
N LEU A 417 -16.87 44.44 10.34
CA LEU A 417 -17.96 43.79 9.61
C LEU A 417 -17.57 42.32 9.40
N SER A 418 -18.43 41.40 9.86
CA SER A 418 -18.28 39.97 9.66
C SER A 418 -19.20 39.54 8.51
N ALA A 419 -18.62 39.12 7.38
CA ALA A 419 -19.40 38.53 6.29
C ALA A 419 -19.52 37.01 6.52
N ARG A 420 -20.72 36.51 6.82
CA ARG A 420 -21.02 35.06 6.81
C ARG A 420 -21.65 34.66 5.47
N ALA A 421 -21.48 33.40 5.07
CA ALA A 421 -22.11 32.88 3.86
C ALA A 421 -23.64 33.05 3.94
N GLY A 422 -24.20 33.88 3.06
CA GLY A 422 -25.64 34.19 3.00
C GLY A 422 -26.05 35.55 3.56
N GLU A 423 -25.15 36.30 4.21
CA GLU A 423 -25.41 37.68 4.62
C GLU A 423 -24.93 38.67 3.54
N SER A 424 -25.82 39.55 3.09
CA SER A 424 -25.48 40.64 2.18
C SER A 424 -24.62 41.68 2.89
N LEU A 425 -23.46 42.00 2.31
CA LEU A 425 -22.67 43.15 2.72
C LEU A 425 -23.55 44.41 2.68
N PRO A 426 -23.43 45.33 3.65
CA PRO A 426 -24.16 46.60 3.59
C PRO A 426 -23.77 47.35 2.31
N ASP A 427 -24.77 47.84 1.57
CA ASP A 427 -24.60 48.50 0.26
C ASP A 427 -23.71 49.75 0.33
N GLU A 428 -23.59 50.37 1.51
CA GLU A 428 -22.65 51.43 1.80
C GLU A 428 -21.76 51.04 2.99
N PRO A 429 -20.42 50.96 2.84
CA PRO A 429 -19.56 50.92 4.00
C PRO A 429 -19.81 52.20 4.82
N PRO A 430 -19.84 52.14 6.16
CA PRO A 430 -20.03 53.31 6.99
C PRO A 430 -18.83 54.25 6.81
N ALA A 431 -18.92 55.11 5.80
CA ALA A 431 -18.05 56.25 5.66
C ALA A 431 -18.29 57.07 6.92
N ARG A 432 -17.29 57.15 7.80
CA ARG A 432 -17.21 58.30 8.70
C ARG A 432 -17.49 59.52 7.81
N PRO A 433 -18.41 60.42 8.19
CA PRO A 433 -18.40 61.73 7.58
C PRO A 433 -16.95 62.20 7.73
N ARG A 434 -16.27 62.42 6.61
CA ARG A 434 -14.95 63.04 6.56
C ARG A 434 -15.13 64.42 7.18
N GLY A 435 -15.11 64.49 8.50
CA GLY A 435 -14.94 65.73 9.23
C GLY A 435 -13.51 66.14 8.97
N ASP A 436 -13.33 67.12 8.08
CA ASP A 436 -12.11 67.89 7.85
C ASP A 436 -10.79 67.11 7.74
N ALA A 437 -10.83 65.85 7.32
CA ALA A 437 -9.68 65.21 6.71
C ALA A 437 -9.63 65.66 5.26
N GLY A 438 -9.22 66.92 5.06
CA GLY A 438 -8.91 67.46 3.74
C GLY A 438 -8.05 66.47 2.96
N ASP A 439 -8.31 66.37 1.66
CA ASP A 439 -7.62 65.49 0.73
C ASP A 439 -6.10 65.53 0.92
N LEU A 440 -5.57 64.65 1.76
CA LEU A 440 -4.15 64.34 1.79
C LEU A 440 -3.90 63.31 0.70
N HIS A 441 -3.98 63.78 -0.54
CA HIS A 441 -3.22 63.16 -1.63
C HIS A 441 -1.74 63.30 -1.27
N ILE A 442 -1.12 62.24 -0.77
CA ILE A 442 0.34 62.20 -0.60
C ILE A 442 0.94 62.00 -1.99
N ASP A 443 1.04 63.08 -2.75
CA ASP A 443 1.50 63.06 -4.14
C ASP A 443 3.03 63.16 -4.27
N SER A 444 3.76 63.35 -3.16
CA SER A 444 5.22 63.17 -3.17
C SER A 444 5.82 63.00 -1.79
N ARG A 445 6.75 62.05 -1.67
CA ARG A 445 7.64 61.91 -0.50
C ARG A 445 8.93 62.68 -0.76
N ARG A 446 9.01 63.93 -0.31
CA ARG A 446 10.23 64.75 -0.44
C ARG A 446 11.17 64.50 0.74
N LYS A 447 12.31 63.83 0.50
CA LYS A 447 13.41 63.75 1.47
C LYS A 447 14.12 65.09 1.50
N LEU A 448 13.93 65.88 2.57
CA LEU A 448 14.68 67.11 2.81
C LEU A 448 15.95 66.75 3.60
N PRO A 449 17.16 66.89 3.02
CA PRO A 449 18.40 66.69 3.77
C PRO A 449 18.54 67.82 4.79
N LEU A 450 18.54 67.49 6.09
CA LEU A 450 18.71 68.48 7.16
C LEU A 450 20.07 69.23 7.08
N TRP A 451 21.04 68.64 6.38
CA TRP A 451 22.40 69.15 6.22
C TRP A 451 22.56 70.19 5.12
N SER A 452 21.62 70.30 4.18
CA SER A 452 21.72 71.22 3.02
C SER A 452 21.00 72.56 3.25
N GLY A 453 20.46 72.79 4.45
CA GLY A 453 19.77 74.03 4.79
C GLY A 453 20.73 75.15 5.20
N LEU A 454 20.31 76.39 4.95
CA LEU A 454 20.91 77.62 5.50
C LEU A 454 21.26 77.53 7.00
N PRO A 455 20.43 76.90 7.87
CA PRO A 455 20.76 76.72 9.28
C PRO A 455 22.00 75.85 9.52
N ALA A 456 22.15 74.76 8.76
CA ALA A 456 23.31 73.86 8.88
C ALA A 456 24.59 74.55 8.40
N LEU A 457 24.52 75.34 7.33
CA LEU A 457 25.63 76.18 6.86
C LEU A 457 26.06 77.19 7.93
N LEU A 458 25.10 77.88 8.56
CA LEU A 458 25.37 78.84 9.64
C LEU A 458 26.00 78.16 10.87
N LEU A 459 25.58 76.93 11.18
CA LEU A 459 26.17 76.14 12.26
C LEU A 459 27.64 75.78 11.98
N VAL A 460 27.95 75.35 10.76
CA VAL A 460 29.34 75.05 10.34
C VAL A 460 30.21 76.30 10.31
N LEU A 461 29.71 77.40 9.74
CA LEU A 461 30.40 78.71 9.74
C LEU A 461 30.60 79.23 11.16
N GLY A 462 29.61 79.08 12.04
CA GLY A 462 29.72 79.43 13.45
C GLY A 462 30.79 78.61 14.17
N GLY A 463 30.87 77.30 13.89
CA GLY A 463 31.93 76.42 14.39
C GLY A 463 33.31 76.84 13.93
N LEU A 464 33.50 77.09 12.62
CA LEU A 464 34.79 77.51 12.05
C LEU A 464 35.24 78.90 12.53
N CYS A 465 34.33 79.88 12.55
CA CYS A 465 34.62 81.22 13.06
C CYS A 465 34.89 81.19 14.56
N GLY A 466 34.14 80.36 15.31
CA GLY A 466 34.35 80.13 16.74
C GLY A 466 35.72 79.51 17.02
N GLU A 467 36.09 78.48 16.28
CA GLU A 467 37.41 77.84 16.37
C GLU A 467 38.52 78.85 16.07
N TRP A 468 38.38 79.65 15.01
CA TRP A 468 39.35 80.69 14.68
C TRP A 468 39.47 81.75 15.78
N LEU A 469 38.36 82.21 16.35
CA LEU A 469 38.34 83.15 17.48
C LEU A 469 39.04 82.57 18.72
N VAL A 470 38.79 81.29 19.02
CA VAL A 470 39.45 80.60 20.13
C VAL A 470 40.94 80.45 19.88
N ARG A 471 41.36 80.05 18.66
CA ARG A 471 42.77 79.95 18.28
C ARG A 471 43.49 81.29 18.36
N ARG A 472 42.86 82.37 17.87
CA ARG A 472 43.41 83.74 17.94
C ARG A 472 43.54 84.23 19.38
N ARG A 473 42.57 83.91 20.24
CA ARG A 473 42.59 84.31 21.65
C ARG A 473 43.60 83.52 22.49
N ASN A 474 43.89 82.29 22.10
CA ASN A 474 44.86 81.40 22.75
C ASN A 474 46.27 81.44 22.10
N GLY A 475 46.52 82.34 21.15
CA GLY A 475 47.85 82.58 20.57
C GLY A 475 48.36 81.47 19.65
N LEU A 476 47.48 80.67 19.06
CA LEU A 476 47.81 79.52 18.19
C LEU A 476 47.83 79.87 16.68
N VAL A 477 47.66 81.15 16.31
CA VAL A 477 47.76 81.69 14.94
C VAL A 477 48.45 83.03 14.96
#